data_AF-A0A1T5MD92-F1
#
_entry.id   AF-A0A1T5MD92-F1
#
_cell.length_a   1.000
_cell.length_b   1.000
_cell.length_c   1.000
_cell.angle_alpha   90.00
_cell.angle_beta   90.00
_cell.angle_gamma   90.00
#
_symmetry.space_group_name_H-M   'P 1'
#
loop_
_entity.id
_entity.type
_entity.pdbx_description
1 polymer ?
#
loop_
_entity_poly.entity_id
_entity_poly.type
_entity_poly.pdbx_seq_one_letter_code
_entity_poly.pdbx_strand_id
1 'polypeptide(L)'
;MKDVVKNVDDLVRLIMANHEREEFYKHAALITKNAALYSLFHEFAYQSQVLKDHLSRWLIAYGSAQALDLTKDTMYRKALRWMKFEVAYKRRTLQDCCSTVEAMTQKEYQSVVNDTKLSQATLRELSQHLSGLESSAKQLTEVLIRSVENEANQNSSVTVA
;
A
#
# COMPACT_ATOMS: atom_id res chain seq x y z
N MET A 1 16.37 9.45 -23.93
CA MET A 1 14.89 9.37 -24.00
C MET A 1 14.34 8.08 -23.39
N LYS A 2 14.85 6.88 -23.73
CA LYS A 2 14.36 5.60 -23.18
C LYS A 2 14.45 5.48 -21.65
N ASP A 3 15.52 5.98 -21.03
CA ASP A 3 15.68 5.87 -19.56
C ASP A 3 14.79 6.86 -18.78
N VAL A 4 14.48 8.02 -19.36
CA VAL A 4 13.52 8.98 -18.78
C VAL A 4 12.11 8.41 -18.77
N VAL A 5 11.69 7.77 -19.88
CA VAL A 5 10.37 7.11 -19.99
C VAL A 5 10.24 5.97 -18.99
N LYS A 6 11.30 5.17 -18.80
CA LYS A 6 11.27 4.05 -17.84
C LYS A 6 11.20 4.53 -16.38
N ASN A 7 11.95 5.58 -16.03
CA ASN A 7 11.88 6.18 -14.69
C ASN A 7 10.48 6.73 -14.37
N VAL A 8 9.81 7.32 -15.38
CA VAL A 8 8.41 7.75 -15.27
C VAL A 8 7.49 6.55 -14.99
N ASP A 9 7.63 5.45 -15.73
CA ASP A 9 6.82 4.24 -15.52
C ASP A 9 7.06 3.57 -14.15
N ASP A 10 8.29 3.58 -13.65
CA ASP A 10 8.63 3.10 -12.29
C ASP A 10 7.95 3.94 -11.21
N LEU A 11 8.06 5.27 -11.30
CA LEU A 11 7.42 6.17 -10.33
C LEU A 11 5.89 6.06 -10.37
N VAL A 12 5.31 5.97 -11.57
CA VAL A 12 3.86 5.77 -11.75
C VAL A 12 3.41 4.46 -11.10
N ARG A 13 4.18 3.37 -11.22
CA ARG A 13 3.87 2.10 -10.53
C ARG A 13 3.87 2.25 -9.01
N LEU A 14 4.88 2.91 -8.44
CA LEU A 14 4.97 3.13 -6.99
C LEU A 14 3.88 4.05 -6.43
N ILE A 15 3.56 5.14 -7.15
CA ILE A 15 2.44 6.04 -6.81
C ILE A 15 1.15 5.24 -6.74
N MET A 16 0.91 4.37 -7.71
CA MET A 16 -0.32 3.59 -7.75
C MET A 16 -0.35 2.48 -6.68
N ALA A 17 0.77 1.82 -6.40
CA ALA A 17 0.84 0.86 -5.31
C ALA A 17 0.43 1.50 -3.97
N ASN A 18 0.93 2.73 -3.71
CA ASN A 18 0.54 3.49 -2.53
C ASN A 18 -0.91 3.96 -2.58
N HIS A 19 -1.45 4.34 -3.73
CA HIS A 19 -2.86 4.69 -3.84
C HIS A 19 -3.78 3.49 -3.56
N GLU A 20 -3.47 2.31 -4.12
CA GLU A 20 -4.21 1.06 -3.87
C GLU A 20 -4.16 0.70 -2.36
N ARG A 21 -2.99 0.85 -1.74
CA ARG A 21 -2.78 0.65 -0.30
C ARG A 21 -3.56 1.66 0.57
N GLU A 22 -3.55 2.94 0.20
CA GLU A 22 -4.28 4.01 0.89
C GLU A 22 -5.79 3.75 0.91
N GLU A 23 -6.38 3.49 -0.26
CA GLU A 23 -7.82 3.25 -0.38
C GLU A 23 -8.25 1.98 0.36
N PHE A 24 -7.43 0.94 0.31
CA PHE A 24 -7.65 -0.27 1.12
C PHE A 24 -7.74 0.04 2.60
N TYR A 25 -6.77 0.77 3.15
CA TYR A 25 -6.75 1.01 4.58
C TYR A 25 -7.82 2.01 5.03
N LYS A 26 -8.19 2.99 4.21
CA LYS A 26 -9.39 3.81 4.47
C LYS A 26 -10.63 2.94 4.58
N HIS A 27 -10.83 2.01 3.65
CA HIS A 27 -11.98 1.11 3.68
C HIS A 27 -11.94 0.15 4.87
N ALA A 28 -10.78 -0.46 5.15
CA ALA A 28 -10.59 -1.35 6.29
C ALA A 28 -10.89 -0.65 7.63
N ALA A 29 -10.48 0.62 7.77
CA ALA A 29 -10.79 1.45 8.92
C ALA A 29 -12.30 1.69 9.10
N LEU A 30 -13.07 1.83 8.01
CA LEU A 30 -14.51 2.05 8.08
C LEU A 30 -15.29 0.81 8.57
N ILE A 31 -14.78 -0.39 8.33
CA ILE A 31 -15.51 -1.63 8.63
C ILE A 31 -15.01 -2.35 9.88
N THR A 32 -13.81 -2.02 10.36
CA THR A 32 -13.26 -2.65 11.56
C THR A 32 -13.95 -2.11 12.81
N LYS A 33 -14.24 -3.00 13.77
CA LYS A 33 -14.75 -2.63 15.10
C LYS A 33 -13.64 -2.56 16.15
N ASN A 34 -12.45 -3.06 15.83
CA ASN A 34 -11.31 -3.06 16.74
C ASN A 34 -10.61 -1.69 16.68
N ALA A 35 -10.58 -0.96 17.81
CA ALA A 35 -10.01 0.38 17.91
C ALA A 35 -8.49 0.44 17.61
N ALA A 36 -7.74 -0.62 17.95
CA ALA A 36 -6.32 -0.71 17.63
C ALA A 36 -6.11 -0.88 16.12
N LEU A 37 -6.89 -1.75 15.47
CA LEU A 37 -6.87 -1.90 14.02
C LEU A 37 -7.35 -0.63 13.31
N TYR A 38 -8.38 0.03 13.82
CA TYR A 38 -8.86 1.31 13.28
C TYR A 38 -7.75 2.35 13.22
N SER A 39 -7.04 2.53 14.34
CA SER A 39 -5.96 3.51 14.46
C SER A 39 -4.81 3.16 13.52
N LEU A 40 -4.45 1.88 13.45
CA LEU A 40 -3.36 1.39 12.60
C LEU A 40 -3.69 1.54 11.11
N PHE A 41 -4.93 1.27 10.70
CA PHE A 41 -5.36 1.46 9.33
C PHE A 41 -5.34 2.94 8.91
N HIS A 42 -5.74 3.87 9.79
CA HIS A 42 -5.58 5.30 9.52
C HIS A 42 -4.12 5.71 9.36
N GLU A 43 -3.25 5.22 10.25
CA GLU A 43 -1.80 5.47 10.15
C GLU A 43 -1.24 4.97 8.81
N PHE A 44 -1.66 3.79 8.36
CA PHE A 44 -1.13 3.20 7.12
C PHE A 44 -1.70 3.88 5.88
N ALA A 45 -2.97 4.30 5.91
CA ALA A 45 -3.55 5.12 4.86
C ALA A 45 -2.80 6.46 4.73
N TYR A 46 -2.50 7.12 5.86
CA TYR A 46 -1.73 8.35 5.88
C TYR A 46 -0.29 8.15 5.39
N GLN A 47 0.40 7.10 5.84
CA GLN A 47 1.74 6.75 5.36
C GLN A 47 1.76 6.60 3.83
N SER A 48 0.78 5.88 3.26
CA SER A 48 0.67 5.70 1.81
C SER A 48 0.36 7.00 1.08
N GLN A 49 -0.48 7.87 1.63
CA GLN A 49 -0.73 9.19 1.07
C GLN A 49 0.56 10.01 0.99
N VAL A 50 1.33 10.07 2.08
CA VAL A 50 2.61 10.82 2.14
C VAL A 50 3.60 10.28 1.11
N LEU A 51 3.75 8.96 0.99
CA LEU A 51 4.63 8.33 0.00
C LEU A 51 4.19 8.63 -1.43
N LYS A 52 2.89 8.51 -1.71
CA LYS A 52 2.29 8.84 -3.02
C LYS A 52 2.55 10.30 -3.41
N ASP A 53 2.32 11.24 -2.49
CA ASP A 53 2.52 12.66 -2.73
C ASP A 53 4.00 12.97 -2.98
N HIS A 54 4.89 12.32 -2.23
CA HIS A 54 6.33 12.44 -2.43
C HIS A 54 6.76 11.96 -3.82
N LEU A 55 6.37 10.75 -4.21
CA LEU A 55 6.68 10.17 -5.51
C LEU A 55 6.07 10.98 -6.66
N SER A 56 4.90 11.58 -6.45
CA SER A 56 4.24 12.45 -7.44
C SER A 56 5.05 13.72 -7.70
N ARG A 57 5.67 14.31 -6.67
CA ARG A 57 6.59 15.45 -6.84
C ARG A 57 7.81 15.06 -7.66
N TRP A 58 8.35 13.85 -7.46
CA TRP A 58 9.44 13.35 -8.28
C TRP A 58 9.03 13.13 -9.72
N LEU A 59 7.86 12.54 -9.94
CA LEU A 59 7.33 12.33 -11.28
C LEU A 59 7.24 13.64 -12.07
N ILE A 60 6.78 14.72 -11.44
CA ILE A 60 6.71 16.06 -12.04
C ILE A 60 8.12 16.63 -12.31
N ALA A 61 9.08 16.36 -11.42
CA ALA A 61 10.46 16.81 -11.59
C ALA A 61 11.21 16.05 -12.71
N TYR A 62 10.93 14.76 -12.90
CA TYR A 62 11.60 13.90 -13.89
C TYR A 62 10.89 13.85 -15.25
N GLY A 63 9.57 13.90 -15.26
CA GLY A 63 8.74 13.93 -16.45
C GLY A 63 8.08 15.29 -16.56
N SER A 64 8.39 16.05 -17.62
CA SER A 64 7.67 17.28 -17.96
C SER A 64 6.15 17.09 -17.86
N ALA A 65 5.36 18.17 -17.79
CA ALA A 65 3.90 18.16 -17.59
C ALA A 65 3.09 17.09 -18.37
N GLN A 66 3.61 16.58 -19.50
CA GLN A 66 3.05 15.43 -20.24
C GLN A 66 3.00 14.10 -19.46
N ALA A 67 3.84 13.89 -18.46
CA ALA A 67 3.79 12.70 -17.60
C ALA A 67 2.51 12.64 -16.74
N LEU A 68 1.86 13.79 -16.50
CA LEU A 68 0.57 13.89 -15.81
C LEU A 68 -0.63 13.43 -16.67
N ASP A 69 -0.49 13.32 -18.00
CA ASP A 69 -1.57 12.77 -18.83
C ASP A 69 -1.50 11.23 -18.93
N LEU A 70 -0.30 10.64 -18.81
CA LEU A 70 -0.14 9.19 -18.64
C LEU A 70 -0.79 8.69 -17.35
N THR A 71 -0.79 9.51 -16.28
CA THR A 71 -1.41 9.11 -15.03
C THR A 71 -2.93 9.03 -15.11
N LYS A 72 -3.62 9.84 -15.93
CA LYS A 72 -5.10 9.77 -16.06
C LYS A 72 -5.60 8.45 -16.63
N ASP A 73 -5.05 8.01 -17.77
CA ASP A 73 -5.46 6.77 -18.43
C ASP A 73 -5.00 5.53 -17.64
N THR A 74 -3.89 5.65 -16.91
CA THR A 74 -3.39 4.61 -16.01
C THR A 74 -4.23 4.53 -14.72
N MET A 75 -4.66 5.66 -14.16
CA MET A 75 -5.57 5.73 -13.01
C MET A 75 -6.94 5.14 -13.35
N TYR A 76 -7.48 5.37 -14.56
CA TYR A 76 -8.74 4.77 -14.99
C TYR A 76 -8.66 3.23 -15.08
N ARG A 77 -7.62 2.69 -15.73
CA ARG A 77 -7.36 1.24 -15.79
C ARG A 77 -7.11 0.61 -14.40
N LYS A 78 -6.64 1.41 -13.44
CA LYS A 78 -6.38 0.99 -12.05
C LYS A 78 -7.62 1.06 -11.17
N ALA A 79 -8.51 2.03 -11.34
CA ALA A 79 -9.82 2.04 -10.69
C ALA A 79 -10.60 0.74 -11.00
N LEU A 80 -10.49 0.25 -12.25
CA LEU A 80 -10.99 -1.06 -12.65
C LEU A 80 -10.30 -2.23 -11.92
N ARG A 81 -9.02 -2.11 -11.58
CA ARG A 81 -8.26 -3.12 -10.81
C ARG A 81 -8.68 -3.12 -9.34
N TRP A 82 -8.90 -1.94 -8.76
CA TRP A 82 -9.46 -1.78 -7.42
C TRP A 82 -10.87 -2.37 -7.33
N MET A 83 -11.75 -2.09 -8.29
CA MET A 83 -13.08 -2.73 -8.36
C MET A 83 -12.99 -4.26 -8.38
N LYS A 84 -12.05 -4.83 -9.13
CA LYS A 84 -11.82 -6.29 -9.13
C LYS A 84 -11.30 -6.80 -7.79
N PHE A 85 -10.43 -6.04 -7.13
CA PHE A 85 -9.93 -6.34 -5.80
C PHE A 85 -11.05 -6.29 -4.76
N GLU A 86 -11.91 -5.28 -4.79
CA GLU A 86 -13.09 -5.13 -3.92
C GLU A 86 -14.10 -6.28 -4.09
N VAL A 87 -14.28 -6.79 -5.32
CA VAL A 87 -15.09 -7.98 -5.55
C VAL A 87 -14.46 -9.24 -4.95
N ALA A 88 -13.13 -9.38 -5.03
CA ALA A 88 -12.40 -10.49 -4.42
C ALA A 88 -12.32 -10.37 -2.88
N TYR A 89 -12.31 -9.15 -2.36
CA TYR A 89 -12.25 -8.80 -0.95
C TYR A 89 -13.40 -9.40 -0.15
N LYS A 90 -14.61 -9.44 -0.73
CA LYS A 90 -15.81 -10.00 -0.08
C LYS A 90 -15.72 -11.49 0.26
N ARG A 91 -14.69 -12.21 -0.24
CA ARG A 91 -14.51 -13.66 -0.05
C ARG A 91 -13.29 -14.03 0.80
N ARG A 92 -12.52 -13.05 1.30
CA ARG A 92 -11.27 -13.27 2.03
C ARG A 92 -11.36 -12.73 3.44
N THR A 93 -10.52 -13.25 4.34
CA THR A 93 -10.39 -12.67 5.68
C THR A 93 -9.69 -11.30 5.60
N LEU A 94 -9.96 -10.42 6.56
CA LEU A 94 -9.30 -9.12 6.64
C LEU A 94 -7.76 -9.26 6.70
N GLN A 95 -7.28 -10.28 7.40
CA GLN A 95 -5.85 -10.61 7.50
C GLN A 95 -5.23 -10.99 6.15
N ASP A 96 -5.90 -11.83 5.37
CA ASP A 96 -5.43 -12.20 4.02
C ASP A 96 -5.38 -11.00 3.08
N CYS A 97 -6.38 -10.12 3.20
CA CYS A 97 -6.45 -8.88 2.42
C CYS A 97 -5.30 -7.94 2.78
N CYS A 98 -5.06 -7.71 4.08
CA CYS A 98 -3.95 -6.91 4.57
C CYS A 98 -2.60 -7.44 4.06
N SER A 99 -2.38 -8.75 4.23
CA SER A 99 -1.15 -9.42 3.77
C SER A 99 -0.95 -9.29 2.26
N THR A 100 -2.03 -9.41 1.48
CA THR A 100 -1.98 -9.28 0.02
C THR A 100 -1.60 -7.86 -0.40
N VAL A 101 -2.21 -6.84 0.21
CA VAL A 101 -1.95 -5.43 -0.11
C VAL A 101 -0.52 -5.03 0.24
N GLU A 102 -0.03 -5.44 1.43
CA GLU A 102 1.36 -5.21 1.83
C GLU A 102 2.34 -5.90 0.89
N ALA A 103 2.13 -7.19 0.59
CA ALA A 103 3.01 -7.94 -0.30
C ALA A 103 3.04 -7.37 -1.73
N MET A 104 1.89 -6.94 -2.25
CA MET A 104 1.82 -6.29 -3.56
C MET A 104 2.58 -4.97 -3.58
N THR A 105 2.41 -4.13 -2.55
CA THR A 105 3.07 -2.83 -2.45
C THR A 105 4.59 -3.01 -2.34
N GLN A 106 5.04 -3.88 -1.44
CA GLN A 106 6.46 -4.19 -1.26
C GLN A 106 7.09 -4.78 -2.53
N LYS A 107 6.37 -5.64 -3.25
CA LYS A 107 6.85 -6.22 -4.52
C LYS A 107 7.13 -5.15 -5.58
N GLU A 108 6.27 -4.15 -5.72
CA GLU A 108 6.51 -3.03 -6.65
C GLU A 108 7.75 -2.23 -6.24
N TYR A 109 7.90 -1.92 -4.96
CA TYR A 109 9.11 -1.26 -4.44
C TYR A 109 10.37 -2.08 -4.68
N GLN A 110 10.36 -3.37 -4.35
CA GLN A 110 11.49 -4.26 -4.57
C GLN A 110 11.87 -4.35 -6.06
N SER A 111 10.86 -4.39 -6.94
CA SER A 111 11.10 -4.41 -8.39
C SER A 111 11.80 -3.14 -8.87
N VAL A 112 11.43 -1.97 -8.34
CA VAL A 112 12.04 -0.69 -8.74
C VAL A 112 13.42 -0.50 -8.10
N VAL A 113 13.59 -0.87 -6.82
CA VAL A 113 14.88 -0.79 -6.12
C VAL A 113 15.94 -1.69 -6.76
N ASN A 114 15.53 -2.86 -7.26
CA ASN A 114 16.44 -3.78 -7.96
C ASN A 114 16.79 -3.31 -9.38
N ASP A 115 16.14 -2.27 -9.89
CA ASP A 115 16.43 -1.70 -11.20
C ASP A 115 17.58 -0.68 -11.10
N THR A 116 18.73 -1.02 -11.71
CA THR A 116 19.97 -0.25 -11.55
C THR A 116 20.02 1.08 -12.31
N LYS A 117 18.91 1.48 -12.94
CA LYS A 117 18.84 2.67 -13.81
C LYS A 117 18.50 3.97 -13.09
N LEU A 118 18.04 3.90 -11.84
CA LEU A 118 17.77 5.08 -11.02
C LEU A 118 19.05 5.62 -10.39
N SER A 119 19.03 6.91 -10.03
CA SER A 119 20.17 7.51 -9.33
C SER A 119 20.39 6.83 -7.97
N GLN A 120 21.63 6.75 -7.50
CA GLN A 120 21.95 6.17 -6.19
C GLN A 120 21.28 6.92 -5.02
N ALA A 121 20.97 8.20 -5.18
CA ALA A 121 20.18 8.95 -4.19
C ALA A 121 18.73 8.44 -4.16
N THR A 122 18.09 8.37 -5.34
CA THR A 122 16.72 7.85 -5.51
C THR A 122 16.60 6.41 -5.00
N LEU A 123 17.54 5.53 -5.34
CA LEU A 123 17.54 4.13 -4.89
C LEU A 123 17.64 4.03 -3.37
N ARG A 124 18.52 4.80 -2.72
CA ARG A 124 18.64 4.80 -1.26
C ARG A 124 17.33 5.20 -0.58
N GLU A 125 16.66 6.20 -1.12
CA GLU A 125 15.40 6.69 -0.57
C GLU A 125 14.23 5.75 -0.82
N LEU A 126 14.15 5.12 -2.00
CA LEU A 126 13.19 4.05 -2.26
C LEU A 126 13.41 2.83 -1.36
N SER A 127 14.67 2.48 -1.06
CA SER A 127 14.99 1.43 -0.09
C SER A 127 14.56 1.81 1.33
N GLN A 128 14.65 3.08 1.72
CA GLN A 128 14.11 3.54 3.01
C GLN A 128 12.58 3.44 3.06
N HIS A 129 11.90 3.83 1.98
CA HIS A 129 10.44 3.63 1.87
C HIS A 129 10.06 2.15 2.00
N LEU A 130 10.77 1.25 1.28
CA LEU A 130 10.53 -0.19 1.35
C LEU A 130 10.73 -0.73 2.78
N SER A 131 11.83 -0.37 3.44
CA SER A 131 12.08 -0.78 4.83
C SER A 131 11.00 -0.28 5.79
N GLY A 132 10.48 0.94 5.59
CA GLY A 132 9.35 1.46 6.34
C GLY A 132 8.07 0.63 6.15
N LEU A 133 7.76 0.27 4.90
CA LEU A 133 6.61 -0.58 4.57
C LEU A 133 6.74 -2.00 5.16
N GLU A 134 7.93 -2.59 5.13
CA GLU A 134 8.20 -3.89 5.76
C GLU A 134 8.01 -3.85 7.27
N SER A 135 8.45 -2.76 7.93
CA SER A 135 8.24 -2.56 9.36
C SER A 135 6.76 -2.42 9.70
N SER A 136 6.01 -1.63 8.92
CA SER A 136 4.56 -1.48 9.08
C SER A 136 3.82 -2.82 8.89
N ALA A 137 4.18 -3.61 7.87
CA ALA A 137 3.56 -4.92 7.65
C ALA A 137 3.79 -5.91 8.81
N LYS A 138 4.98 -5.88 9.43
CA LYS A 138 5.27 -6.67 10.64
C LYS A 138 4.39 -6.24 11.81
N GLN A 139 4.32 -4.94 12.09
CA GLN A 139 3.47 -4.39 13.14
C GLN A 139 2.00 -4.78 12.95
N LEU A 140 1.49 -4.71 11.72
CA LEU A 140 0.12 -5.10 11.41
C LEU A 140 -0.13 -6.58 11.65
N THR A 141 0.81 -7.44 11.27
CA THR A 141 0.72 -8.88 11.53
C THR A 141 0.61 -9.17 13.02
N GLU A 142 1.44 -8.53 13.84
CA GLU A 142 1.40 -8.69 15.30
C GLU A 142 0.07 -8.23 15.91
N VAL A 143 -0.47 -7.10 15.45
CA VAL A 143 -1.76 -6.57 15.95
C VAL A 143 -2.94 -7.45 15.49
N LEU A 144 -2.91 -7.97 14.26
CA LEU A 144 -3.93 -8.89 13.76
C LEU A 144 -3.96 -10.19 14.56
N ILE A 145 -2.81 -10.79 14.86
CA ILE A 145 -2.72 -12.01 15.70
C ILE A 145 -3.33 -11.75 17.08
N ARG A 146 -2.92 -10.66 17.75
CA ARG A 146 -3.46 -10.31 19.08
C ARG A 146 -4.96 -10.03 19.06
N SER A 147 -5.48 -9.46 17.97
CA SER A 147 -6.92 -9.23 17.80
C SER A 147 -7.70 -10.54 17.78
N VAL A 148 -7.22 -11.53 17.02
CA VAL A 148 -7.86 -12.85 16.92
C VAL A 148 -7.82 -13.60 18.26
N GLU A 149 -6.68 -13.55 18.96
CA GLU A 149 -6.53 -14.17 20.29
C GLU A 149 -7.49 -13.56 21.32
N ASN A 150 -7.64 -12.23 21.32
CA ASN A 150 -8.54 -11.54 22.25
C ASN A 150 -10.02 -11.89 22.00
N GLU A 151 -10.43 -11.99 20.73
CA GLU A 151 -11.80 -12.40 20.37
C GLU A 151 -12.10 -13.86 20.75
N ALA A 152 -11.12 -14.76 20.58
CA ALA A 152 -11.26 -16.16 20.99
C ALA A 152 -11.41 -16.33 22.52
N ASN A 153 -10.66 -15.55 23.30
CA ASN A 153 -10.70 -15.59 24.77
C ASN A 153 -12.00 -15.02 25.35
N GLN A 154 -12.55 -13.96 24.73
CA GLN A 154 -13.84 -13.40 25.14
C GLN A 154 -15.00 -14.37 24.89
N ASN A 155 -15.00 -15.05 23.74
CA ASN A 155 -16.06 -16.03 23.41
C ASN A 155 -15.98 -17.31 24.26
N SER A 156 -14.78 -17.71 24.68
CA SER A 156 -14.60 -18.89 25.57
C SER A 156 -15.08 -18.64 27.00
N SER A 157 -15.12 -17.39 27.43
CA SER A 157 -15.55 -16.99 28.79
C SER A 157 -17.07 -16.89 28.95
N VAL A 158 -17.83 -16.86 27.85
CA VAL A 158 -19.30 -16.75 27.85
C VAL A 158 -19.98 -18.13 27.92
N THR A 159 -19.28 -19.21 27.56
CA THR A 159 -19.84 -20.57 27.49
C THR A 159 -19.83 -21.31 28.84
N VAL A 160 -19.38 -20.65 29.92
CA VAL A 160 -19.36 -21.21 31.28
C VAL A 160 -20.19 -20.30 32.19
N ALA A 161 -21.51 -20.28 31.97
CA ALA A 161 -22.50 -19.67 32.86
C ALA A 161 -23.82 -20.43 32.76
#